data_AF-A0A8T1V6C1-F1
#
_entry.id   AF-A0A8T1V6C1-F1
#
_cell.length_a   1.000
_cell.length_b   1.000
_cell.length_c   1.000
_cell.angle_alpha   90.00
_cell.angle_beta   90.00
_cell.angle_gamma   90.00
#
_symmetry.space_group_name_H-M   'P 1'
#
loop_
_entity.id
_entity.type
_entity.pdbx_description
1 polymer ?
#
loop_
_entity_poly.entity_id
_entity_poly.type
_entity_poly.pdbx_seq_one_letter_code
_entity_poly.pdbx_strand_id
1 'polypeptide(L)'
;MSGETYDQLCEDATAAAEMRLLEHFKHHGGEVWSIGSGCQNCRQKLEDVSGLKRCANCDAARFCDRECQLQAWPAHKPECCVIATFQRLRKSSSSASTLASLLETMSLSSTPKTADGPKTAGVASSIGMNGLELPGWFFTVDIEAASKERQKALYQAALELYGLLKDEECWTRDKESFPRSSYTLVESLPHASPAVEELQKEFVEMNGHLLLFSAWLQHPEPPATQAMPFEDRSFFGVVDSLLQISAIRDGVDAFMDARSS
;
A
#
# COMPACT_ATOMS: atom_id res chain seq x y z
N MET A 1 11.71 13.51 28.34
CA MET A 1 10.94 13.91 27.16
C MET A 1 9.86 12.87 26.99
N SER A 2 8.63 13.18 27.39
CA SER A 2 7.48 12.30 27.17
C SER A 2 7.16 12.34 25.68
N GLY A 3 7.34 11.21 24.99
CA GLY A 3 6.88 11.08 23.61
C GLY A 3 5.38 11.31 23.52
N GLU A 4 4.91 11.75 22.36
CA GLU A 4 3.49 11.84 22.04
C GLU A 4 2.83 10.47 22.26
N THR A 5 1.62 10.46 22.82
CA THR A 5 0.87 9.21 23.00
C THR A 5 0.34 8.75 21.64
N TYR A 6 0.12 7.45 21.48
CA TYR A 6 -0.44 6.88 20.25
C TYR A 6 -1.79 7.52 19.88
N ASP A 7 -2.64 7.78 20.87
CA ASP A 7 -3.93 8.44 20.67
C ASP A 7 -3.75 9.86 20.12
N GLN A 8 -2.77 10.62 20.63
CA GLN A 8 -2.46 11.97 20.13
C GLN A 8 -2.00 11.94 18.67
N LEU A 9 -1.13 10.97 18.32
CA LEU A 9 -0.68 10.77 16.94
C LEU A 9 -1.85 10.46 16.00
N CYS A 10 -2.83 9.68 16.45
CA CYS A 10 -4.02 9.35 15.66
C CYS A 10 -4.94 10.57 15.47
N GLU A 11 -5.13 11.38 16.51
CA GLU A 11 -5.91 12.62 16.44
C GLU A 11 -5.26 13.64 15.48
N ASP A 12 -3.95 13.84 15.59
CA ASP A 12 -3.20 14.76 14.74
C ASP A 12 -3.21 14.32 13.27
N ALA A 13 -3.09 13.02 13.03
CA ALA A 13 -3.22 12.41 11.71
C ALA A 13 -4.60 12.70 11.08
N THR A 14 -5.65 12.58 11.88
CA THR A 14 -7.04 12.84 11.48
C THR A 14 -7.23 14.33 11.14
N ALA A 15 -6.78 15.24 12.01
CA ALA A 15 -6.86 16.68 11.77
C ALA A 15 -6.08 17.11 10.50
N ALA A 16 -4.91 16.52 10.26
CA ALA A 16 -4.12 16.80 9.06
C ALA A 16 -4.86 16.34 7.78
N ALA A 17 -5.60 15.23 7.84
CA ALA A 17 -6.42 14.75 6.74
C ALA A 17 -7.58 15.68 6.40
N GLU A 18 -8.30 16.14 7.41
CA GLU A 18 -9.38 17.11 7.23
C GLU A 18 -8.87 18.40 6.59
N MET A 19 -7.72 18.91 7.04
CA MET A 19 -7.11 20.11 6.47
C MET A 19 -6.76 19.95 4.99
N ARG A 20 -6.18 18.79 4.58
CA ARG A 20 -5.89 18.51 3.17
C ARG A 20 -7.14 18.52 2.29
N LEU A 21 -8.26 18.03 2.81
CA LEU A 21 -9.53 18.11 2.08
C LEU A 21 -10.02 19.53 1.96
N LEU A 22 -10.01 20.29 3.05
CA LEU A 22 -10.46 21.68 3.01
C LEU A 22 -9.65 22.47 1.99
N GLU A 23 -8.34 22.22 1.91
CA GLU A 23 -7.50 22.76 0.85
C GLU A 23 -7.90 22.24 -0.53
N HIS A 24 -8.14 20.94 -0.71
CA HIS A 24 -8.62 20.38 -1.97
C HIS A 24 -9.92 21.05 -2.43
N PHE A 25 -10.90 21.19 -1.55
CA PHE A 25 -12.18 21.84 -1.83
C PHE A 25 -12.01 23.32 -2.17
N LYS A 26 -11.14 24.05 -1.46
CA LYS A 26 -10.81 25.45 -1.79
C LYS A 26 -10.20 25.59 -3.18
N HIS A 27 -9.31 24.68 -3.57
CA HIS A 27 -8.63 24.75 -4.87
C HIS A 27 -9.48 24.21 -6.02
N HIS A 28 -10.45 23.32 -5.75
CA HIS A 28 -11.09 22.51 -6.79
C HIS A 28 -12.62 22.48 -6.77
N GLY A 29 -13.28 23.27 -5.92
CA GLY A 29 -14.72 23.53 -6.02
C GLY A 29 -15.64 22.39 -5.54
N GLY A 30 -15.16 21.53 -4.64
CA GLY A 30 -16.00 20.56 -3.91
C GLY A 30 -16.34 19.26 -4.65
N GLU A 31 -16.14 19.18 -5.97
CA GLU A 31 -16.38 17.93 -6.72
C GLU A 31 -15.15 17.02 -6.69
N VAL A 32 -15.34 15.76 -6.27
CA VAL A 32 -14.29 14.74 -6.30
C VAL A 32 -13.92 14.45 -7.75
N TRP A 33 -12.68 14.77 -8.11
CA TRP A 33 -12.15 14.50 -9.45
C TRP A 33 -11.99 13.00 -9.67
N SER A 34 -12.64 12.47 -10.71
CA SER A 34 -12.50 11.06 -11.10
C SER A 34 -11.51 10.95 -12.24
N ILE A 35 -10.50 10.08 -12.10
CA ILE A 35 -9.46 9.98 -13.12
C ILE A 35 -10.08 9.46 -14.43
N GLY A 36 -9.87 10.21 -15.50
CA GLY A 36 -10.41 9.90 -16.83
C GLY A 36 -11.71 10.63 -17.17
N SER A 37 -12.31 11.39 -16.24
CA SER A 37 -13.51 12.22 -16.50
C SER A 37 -13.19 13.55 -17.23
N GLY A 38 -11.91 13.81 -17.52
CA GLY A 38 -11.45 15.03 -18.17
C GLY A 38 -9.93 15.15 -18.12
N CYS A 39 -9.41 16.33 -18.42
CA CYS A 39 -7.96 16.57 -18.35
C CYS A 39 -7.47 16.63 -16.90
N GLN A 40 -6.53 15.76 -16.51
CA GLN A 40 -6.01 15.67 -15.14
C GLN A 40 -5.31 16.97 -14.67
N ASN A 41 -4.83 17.80 -15.60
CA ASN A 41 -4.15 19.05 -15.28
C ASN A 41 -5.12 20.23 -15.16
N CYS A 42 -5.76 20.63 -16.27
CA CYS A 42 -6.61 21.82 -16.30
C CYS A 42 -8.00 21.58 -15.71
N ARG A 43 -8.33 20.33 -15.36
CA ARG A 43 -9.61 19.89 -14.79
C ARG A 43 -10.84 20.30 -15.59
N GLN A 44 -10.67 20.54 -16.90
CA GLN A 44 -11.81 20.70 -17.80
C GLN A 44 -12.52 19.35 -17.94
N LYS A 45 -13.70 19.25 -17.33
CA LYS A 45 -14.65 18.17 -17.57
C LYS A 45 -15.16 18.33 -19.00
N LEU A 46 -15.05 17.27 -19.78
CA LEU A 46 -15.58 17.23 -21.14
C LEU A 46 -16.66 16.17 -21.19
N GLU A 47 -17.81 16.51 -21.77
CA GLU A 47 -18.86 15.53 -22.06
C GLU A 47 -18.33 14.42 -23.00
N ASP A 48 -17.39 14.78 -23.88
CA ASP A 48 -16.64 13.83 -24.71
C ASP A 48 -15.13 13.86 -24.39
N VAL A 49 -14.68 12.82 -23.69
CA VAL A 49 -13.26 12.60 -23.35
C VAL A 49 -12.47 11.84 -24.42
N SER A 50 -13.10 11.45 -25.55
CA SER A 50 -12.46 10.70 -26.63
C SER A 50 -11.34 11.48 -27.32
N GLY A 51 -11.45 12.81 -27.36
CA GLY A 51 -10.44 13.72 -27.90
C GLY A 51 -9.20 13.91 -27.02
N LEU A 52 -9.23 13.46 -25.76
CA LEU A 52 -8.10 13.60 -24.83
C LEU A 52 -7.07 12.49 -25.00
N LYS A 53 -5.80 12.85 -24.86
CA LYS A 53 -4.66 11.93 -24.90
C LYS A 53 -4.58 11.14 -23.59
N ARG A 54 -4.46 9.83 -23.68
CA ARG A 54 -4.30 8.94 -22.51
C ARG A 54 -2.83 8.83 -22.11
N CYS A 55 -2.59 8.67 -20.82
CA CYS A 55 -1.27 8.32 -20.30
C CYS A 55 -0.85 6.95 -20.83
N ALA A 56 0.27 6.86 -21.54
CA ALA A 56 0.72 5.60 -22.14
C ALA A 56 1.07 4.50 -21.11
N ASN A 57 1.38 4.87 -19.87
CA ASN A 57 1.76 3.92 -18.82
C ASN A 57 0.55 3.35 -18.07
N CYS A 58 -0.29 4.23 -17.51
CA CYS A 58 -1.43 3.79 -16.70
C CYS A 58 -2.74 3.68 -17.47
N ASP A 59 -2.80 4.14 -18.72
CA ASP A 59 -3.99 4.15 -19.59
C ASP A 59 -5.26 4.81 -19.00
N ALA A 60 -5.23 5.35 -17.77
CA ALA A 60 -6.41 5.90 -17.09
C ALA A 60 -6.47 7.42 -17.21
N ALA A 61 -5.39 8.10 -16.84
CA ALA A 61 -5.35 9.56 -16.86
C ALA A 61 -5.40 10.11 -18.29
N ARG A 62 -6.14 11.20 -18.46
CA ARG A 62 -6.36 11.88 -19.73
C ARG A 62 -5.84 13.32 -19.67
N PHE A 63 -5.36 13.83 -20.80
CA PHE A 63 -4.79 15.17 -20.92
C PHE A 63 -5.20 15.81 -22.25
N CYS A 64 -5.34 17.12 -22.28
CA CYS A 64 -5.56 17.86 -23.53
C CYS A 64 -4.39 17.63 -24.50
N ASP A 65 -3.17 17.74 -23.97
CA ASP A 65 -1.93 17.67 -24.73
C ASP A 65 -0.75 17.25 -23.84
N ARG A 66 0.45 17.31 -24.42
CA ARG A 66 1.71 16.98 -23.73
C ARG A 66 2.05 17.99 -22.64
N GLU A 67 1.67 19.25 -22.79
CA GLU A 67 1.96 20.29 -21.80
C GLU A 67 1.17 20.04 -20.52
N CYS A 68 -0.13 19.78 -20.66
CA CYS A 68 -0.97 19.36 -19.55
C CYS A 68 -0.44 18.10 -18.87
N GLN A 69 0.05 17.12 -19.63
CA GLN A 69 0.66 15.92 -19.05
C GLN A 69 1.91 16.22 -18.22
N LEU A 70 2.79 17.09 -18.70
CA LEU A 70 4.02 17.46 -18.00
C LEU A 70 3.75 18.27 -16.73
N GLN A 71 2.77 19.19 -16.78
CA GLN A 71 2.36 20.00 -15.63
C GLN A 71 1.71 19.14 -14.53
N ALA A 72 0.89 18.16 -14.91
CA ALA A 72 0.28 17.24 -13.96
C ALA A 72 1.24 16.14 -13.46
N TRP A 73 2.41 15.95 -14.09
CA TRP A 73 3.30 14.82 -13.80
C TRP A 73 3.73 14.70 -12.33
N PRO A 74 4.07 15.76 -11.59
CA PRO A 74 4.46 15.64 -10.18
C PRO A 74 3.40 14.97 -9.31
N ALA A 75 2.13 15.34 -9.49
CA ALA A 75 0.99 14.73 -8.78
C ALA A 75 0.58 13.39 -9.40
N HIS A 76 0.61 13.28 -10.73
CA HIS A 76 0.17 12.07 -11.43
C HIS A 76 1.16 10.91 -11.31
N LYS A 77 2.47 11.16 -11.15
CA LYS A 77 3.48 10.11 -11.11
C LYS A 77 3.21 9.02 -10.04
N PRO A 78 2.95 9.35 -8.75
CA PRO A 78 2.60 8.35 -7.76
C PRO A 78 1.30 7.60 -8.11
N GLU A 79 0.25 8.33 -8.50
CA GLU A 79 -1.02 7.74 -8.96
C GLU A 79 -0.82 6.78 -10.15
N CYS A 80 0.00 7.19 -11.12
CA CYS A 80 0.32 6.45 -12.34
C CYS A 80 0.97 5.11 -12.01
N CYS A 81 1.86 5.08 -11.01
CA CYS A 81 2.54 3.88 -10.55
C CYS A 81 1.53 2.85 -10.01
N VAL A 82 0.63 3.29 -9.14
CA VAL A 82 -0.43 2.46 -8.54
C VAL A 82 -1.38 1.94 -9.61
N ILE A 83 -1.94 2.84 -10.43
CA ILE A 83 -2.92 2.49 -11.46
C ILE A 83 -2.32 1.52 -12.48
N ALA A 84 -1.11 1.82 -12.98
CA ALA A 84 -0.45 0.97 -13.97
C ALA A 84 -0.18 -0.43 -13.39
N THR A 85 0.18 -0.51 -12.11
CA THR A 85 0.41 -1.79 -11.43
C THR A 85 -0.88 -2.60 -11.34
N PHE A 86 -1.98 -2.02 -10.86
CA PHE A 86 -3.25 -2.73 -10.75
C PHE A 86 -3.83 -3.13 -12.10
N GLN A 87 -3.64 -2.31 -13.14
CA GLN A 87 -4.04 -2.69 -14.50
C GLN A 87 -3.23 -3.87 -15.05
N ARG A 88 -1.92 -3.93 -14.78
CA ARG A 88 -1.09 -5.07 -15.17
C ARG A 88 -1.54 -6.35 -14.46
N LEU A 89 -1.79 -6.27 -13.15
CA LEU A 89 -2.28 -7.40 -12.38
C LEU A 89 -3.62 -7.92 -12.90
N ARG A 90 -4.56 -7.02 -13.23
CA ARG A 90 -5.85 -7.40 -13.85
C ARG A 90 -5.68 -8.16 -15.16
N LYS A 91 -4.70 -7.79 -15.99
CA LYS A 91 -4.45 -8.45 -17.29
C LYS A 91 -3.77 -9.81 -17.12
N SER A 92 -3.10 -10.04 -16.00
CA SER A 92 -2.49 -11.32 -15.67
C SER A 92 -3.55 -12.24 -15.05
N SER A 93 -3.63 -13.49 -15.49
CA SER A 93 -4.34 -14.52 -14.72
C SER A 93 -3.55 -14.77 -13.44
N SER A 94 -3.97 -14.14 -12.35
CA SER A 94 -3.36 -14.31 -11.03
C SER A 94 -3.27 -15.80 -10.67
N SER A 95 -2.09 -16.24 -10.21
CA SER A 95 -1.86 -17.60 -9.74
C SER A 95 -1.01 -17.58 -8.46
N ALA A 96 -1.15 -18.62 -7.65
CA ALA A 96 -0.29 -18.98 -6.51
C ALA A 96 1.21 -18.67 -6.75
N SER A 97 1.71 -18.97 -7.95
CA SER A 97 3.11 -18.77 -8.32
C SER A 97 3.56 -17.30 -8.27
N THR A 98 2.68 -16.35 -8.62
CA THR A 98 2.95 -14.92 -8.50
C THR A 98 3.07 -14.51 -7.05
N LEU A 99 2.21 -15.03 -6.17
CA LEU A 99 2.22 -14.73 -4.75
C LEU A 99 3.52 -15.19 -4.09
N ALA A 100 3.96 -16.41 -4.37
CA ALA A 100 5.24 -16.94 -3.90
C ALA A 100 6.42 -16.09 -4.36
N SER A 101 6.48 -15.71 -5.64
CA SER A 101 7.58 -14.88 -6.18
C SER A 101 7.64 -13.49 -5.54
N LEU A 102 6.47 -12.89 -5.25
CA LEU A 102 6.39 -11.62 -4.53
C LEU A 102 6.87 -11.75 -3.09
N LEU A 103 6.48 -12.82 -2.40
CA LEU A 103 6.92 -13.10 -1.03
C LEU A 103 8.43 -13.35 -0.96
N GLU A 104 9.01 -14.10 -1.90
CA GLU A 104 10.47 -14.28 -2.02
C GLU A 104 11.17 -12.93 -2.24
N THR A 105 10.61 -12.06 -3.09
CA THR A 105 11.11 -10.69 -3.27
C THR A 105 11.08 -9.92 -1.95
N MET A 106 10.00 -10.08 -1.18
CA MET A 106 9.81 -9.58 0.20
C MET A 106 10.64 -10.33 1.24
N SER A 107 11.61 -11.15 0.81
CA SER A 107 12.55 -11.93 1.62
C SER A 107 12.05 -13.26 2.17
N LEU A 108 10.81 -13.71 1.93
CA LEU A 108 10.36 -15.05 2.39
C LEU A 108 11.35 -16.14 1.94
N SER A 109 11.67 -17.06 2.85
CA SER A 109 12.52 -18.22 2.57
C SER A 109 11.92 -19.47 3.20
N SER A 110 12.25 -20.64 2.63
CA SER A 110 11.97 -21.95 3.23
C SER A 110 12.99 -22.32 4.32
N THR A 111 14.16 -21.68 4.33
CA THR A 111 15.22 -21.93 5.32
C THR A 111 15.18 -20.90 6.44
N PRO A 112 15.61 -21.26 7.67
CA PRO A 112 15.86 -20.30 8.72
C PRO A 112 16.83 -19.20 8.28
N LYS A 113 16.70 -18.03 8.88
CA LYS A 113 17.51 -16.84 8.64
C LYS A 113 18.27 -16.45 9.90
N THR A 114 19.40 -15.79 9.73
CA THR A 114 20.12 -15.18 10.84
C THR A 114 19.54 -13.81 11.17
N ALA A 115 19.52 -13.48 12.46
CA ALA A 115 19.19 -12.14 12.93
C ALA A 115 20.34 -11.17 12.59
N ASP A 116 20.41 -10.74 11.33
CA ASP A 116 21.45 -9.85 10.84
C ASP A 116 21.15 -8.41 11.29
N GLY A 117 21.65 -8.04 12.46
CA GLY A 117 21.68 -6.66 12.96
C GLY A 117 20.80 -6.36 14.19
N PRO A 118 21.10 -5.26 14.91
CA PRO A 118 20.45 -4.93 16.17
C PRO A 118 18.95 -4.59 16.03
N LYS A 119 18.53 -3.99 14.91
CA LYS A 119 17.10 -3.69 14.64
C LYS A 119 16.30 -5.00 14.53
N THR A 120 16.75 -5.92 13.67
CA THR A 120 16.13 -7.25 13.46
C THR A 120 16.07 -8.06 14.75
N ALA A 121 17.17 -8.10 15.52
CA ALA A 121 17.22 -8.78 16.81
C ALA A 121 16.28 -8.16 17.85
N GLY A 122 16.18 -6.82 17.87
CA GLY A 122 15.24 -6.09 18.73
C GLY A 122 13.78 -6.44 18.42
N VAL A 123 13.41 -6.43 17.13
CA VAL A 123 12.06 -6.84 16.69
C VAL A 123 11.78 -8.31 16.98
N ALA A 124 12.75 -9.20 16.75
CA ALA A 124 12.58 -10.60 17.08
C ALA A 124 12.33 -10.79 18.59
N SER A 125 13.11 -10.11 19.42
CA SER A 125 12.95 -10.15 20.87
C SER A 125 11.61 -9.58 21.32
N SER A 126 11.10 -8.51 20.69
CA SER A 126 9.82 -7.89 21.06
C SER A 126 8.62 -8.80 20.84
N ILE A 127 8.71 -9.71 19.86
CA ILE A 127 7.70 -10.76 19.64
C ILE A 127 8.07 -12.08 20.29
N GLY A 128 9.08 -12.12 21.18
CA GLY A 128 9.49 -13.29 21.98
C GLY A 128 10.27 -14.36 21.20
N MET A 129 11.02 -13.97 20.17
CA MET A 129 11.95 -14.81 19.42
C MET A 129 13.39 -14.47 19.83
N ASN A 130 13.93 -15.24 20.77
CA ASN A 130 15.27 -15.01 21.33
C ASN A 130 16.35 -15.93 20.73
N GLY A 131 16.01 -16.67 19.68
CA GLY A 131 16.93 -17.59 18.99
C GLY A 131 17.91 -16.87 18.08
N LEU A 132 19.07 -17.50 17.82
CA LEU A 132 20.02 -17.06 16.81
C LEU A 132 19.49 -17.25 15.38
N GLU A 133 18.60 -18.22 15.21
CA GLU A 133 17.89 -18.52 13.98
C GLU A 133 16.44 -18.04 14.07
N LEU A 134 16.04 -17.27 13.07
CA LEU A 134 14.68 -16.79 12.87
C LEU A 134 14.01 -17.63 11.77
N PRO A 135 12.68 -17.83 11.82
CA PRO A 135 11.99 -18.55 10.77
C PRO A 135 12.17 -17.87 9.40
N GLY A 136 12.04 -18.66 8.34
CA GLY A 136 12.18 -18.15 6.98
C GLY A 136 11.19 -17.07 6.58
N TRP A 137 10.07 -16.94 7.30
CA TRP A 137 9.12 -15.83 7.16
C TRP A 137 9.55 -14.54 7.85
N PHE A 138 10.55 -14.54 8.72
CA PHE A 138 10.94 -13.32 9.43
C PHE A 138 11.61 -12.33 8.48
N PHE A 139 11.15 -11.08 8.46
CA PHE A 139 11.73 -10.04 7.61
C PHE A 139 13.07 -9.56 8.19
N THR A 140 14.16 -9.70 7.43
CA THR A 140 15.53 -9.37 7.90
C THR A 140 16.20 -8.24 7.12
N VAL A 141 15.49 -7.62 6.19
CA VAL A 141 16.05 -6.55 5.35
C VAL A 141 15.91 -5.21 6.05
N ASP A 142 17.03 -4.55 6.38
CA ASP A 142 16.99 -3.13 6.73
C ASP A 142 16.73 -2.29 5.47
N ILE A 143 15.48 -1.86 5.29
CA ILE A 143 15.03 -1.08 4.12
C ILE A 143 15.85 0.20 3.94
N GLU A 144 16.15 0.90 5.03
CA GLU A 144 16.83 2.20 4.98
C GLU A 144 18.28 2.03 4.55
N ALA A 145 18.92 0.93 4.95
CA ALA A 145 20.28 0.59 4.57
C ALA A 145 20.39 -0.13 3.20
N ALA A 146 19.28 -0.63 2.65
CA ALA A 146 19.28 -1.35 1.38
C ALA A 146 19.58 -0.42 0.19
N SER A 147 20.07 -0.98 -0.92
CA SER A 147 20.28 -0.22 -2.16
C SER A 147 18.97 0.33 -2.72
N LYS A 148 19.02 1.43 -3.50
CA LYS A 148 17.83 2.03 -4.12
C LYS A 148 17.08 1.05 -5.00
N GLU A 149 17.79 0.17 -5.69
CA GLU A 149 17.24 -0.88 -6.54
C GLU A 149 16.46 -1.89 -5.68
N ARG A 150 17.01 -2.29 -4.53
CA ARG A 150 16.36 -3.21 -3.60
C ARG A 150 15.14 -2.58 -2.93
N GLN A 151 15.24 -1.32 -2.50
CA GLN A 151 14.11 -0.55 -1.96
C GLN A 151 12.96 -0.47 -2.97
N LYS A 152 13.27 -0.17 -4.24
CA LYS A 152 12.28 -0.11 -5.31
C LYS A 152 11.63 -1.47 -5.58
N ALA A 153 12.41 -2.55 -5.57
CA ALA A 153 11.89 -3.91 -5.75
C ALA A 153 10.94 -4.30 -4.61
N LEU A 154 11.29 -3.98 -3.37
CA LEU A 154 10.45 -4.25 -2.19
C LEU A 154 9.16 -3.43 -2.20
N TYR A 155 9.25 -2.14 -2.53
CA TYR A 155 8.08 -1.29 -2.71
C TYR A 155 7.15 -1.83 -3.80
N GLN A 156 7.70 -2.18 -4.98
CA GLN A 156 6.91 -2.72 -6.08
C GLN A 156 6.25 -4.06 -5.70
N ALA A 157 6.97 -4.93 -4.99
CA ALA A 157 6.42 -6.21 -4.51
C ALA A 157 5.28 -6.00 -3.50
N ALA A 158 5.44 -5.09 -2.54
CA ALA A 158 4.40 -4.73 -1.59
C ALA A 158 3.16 -4.15 -2.28
N LEU A 159 3.36 -3.28 -3.27
CA LEU A 159 2.28 -2.69 -4.06
C LEU A 159 1.52 -3.75 -4.88
N GLU A 160 2.24 -4.71 -5.47
CA GLU A 160 1.63 -5.82 -6.20
C GLU A 160 0.88 -6.79 -5.29
N LEU A 161 1.43 -7.10 -4.11
CA LEU A 161 0.74 -7.85 -3.08
C LEU A 161 -0.57 -7.17 -2.68
N TYR A 162 -0.55 -5.85 -2.44
CA TYR A 162 -1.76 -5.11 -2.12
C TYR A 162 -2.78 -5.19 -3.26
N GLY A 163 -2.34 -5.05 -4.52
CA GLY A 163 -3.21 -5.18 -5.68
C GLY A 163 -3.89 -6.55 -5.81
N LEU A 164 -3.21 -7.63 -5.37
CA LEU A 164 -3.72 -9.00 -5.39
C LEU A 164 -4.66 -9.31 -4.22
N LEU A 165 -4.34 -8.77 -3.03
CA LEU A 165 -4.98 -9.14 -1.76
C LEU A 165 -6.06 -8.16 -1.31
N LYS A 166 -6.14 -6.95 -1.90
CA LYS A 166 -7.18 -5.97 -1.55
C LYS A 166 -8.58 -6.53 -1.81
N ASP A 167 -9.42 -6.46 -0.79
CA ASP A 167 -10.84 -6.76 -0.87
C ASP A 167 -11.65 -5.48 -1.12
N GLU A 168 -12.98 -5.63 -1.18
CA GLU A 168 -13.90 -4.50 -1.34
C GLU A 168 -13.82 -3.55 -0.13
N GLU A 169 -13.51 -4.08 1.07
CA GLU A 169 -13.46 -3.33 2.33
C GLU A 169 -12.22 -2.43 2.46
N CYS A 170 -11.12 -2.79 1.79
CA CYS A 170 -9.91 -1.97 1.67
C CYS A 170 -10.18 -0.58 1.09
N TRP A 171 -11.21 -0.48 0.25
CA TRP A 171 -11.68 0.77 -0.34
C TRP A 171 -12.82 1.43 0.45
N THR A 172 -13.39 0.70 1.42
CA THR A 172 -14.56 1.12 2.21
C THR A 172 -14.29 1.22 3.71
N ARG A 173 -13.04 1.41 4.14
CA ARG A 173 -12.77 2.33 5.23
C ARG A 173 -12.68 3.76 4.66
N ASP A 174 -13.62 4.26 3.87
CA ASP A 174 -15.09 4.20 3.93
C ASP A 174 -15.65 5.36 3.10
N LYS A 175 -16.97 5.35 2.92
CA LYS A 175 -17.66 6.45 2.27
C LYS A 175 -17.76 7.69 3.18
N GLU A 176 -17.30 7.62 4.45
CA GLU A 176 -17.56 8.57 5.55
C GLU A 176 -16.29 9.03 6.34
N SER A 177 -15.36 8.17 6.75
CA SER A 177 -13.92 8.43 7.08
C SER A 177 -13.16 8.91 5.85
N PHE A 178 -13.41 10.18 5.63
CA PHE A 178 -12.38 11.17 5.72
C PHE A 178 -10.99 10.71 6.22
N PRO A 179 -9.91 10.80 5.42
CA PRO A 179 -9.83 11.06 3.98
C PRO A 179 -9.95 9.76 3.19
N ARG A 180 -10.62 9.81 2.03
CA ARG A 180 -10.55 8.74 1.03
C ARG A 180 -9.08 8.39 0.83
N SER A 181 -8.70 7.14 1.12
CA SER A 181 -7.30 6.69 1.10
C SER A 181 -6.69 6.72 -0.31
N SER A 182 -7.42 7.12 -1.33
CA SER A 182 -6.95 7.26 -2.70
C SER A 182 -7.79 8.31 -3.44
N TYR A 183 -7.12 9.29 -4.08
CA TYR A 183 -7.75 10.18 -5.08
C TYR A 183 -7.89 9.47 -6.45
N THR A 184 -7.40 8.24 -6.53
CA THR A 184 -7.42 7.37 -7.70
C THR A 184 -8.73 6.60 -7.80
N LEU A 185 -9.88 7.30 -7.77
CA LEU A 185 -11.13 6.70 -8.22
C LEU A 185 -11.05 6.51 -9.74
N VAL A 186 -10.61 5.32 -10.11
CA VAL A 186 -10.54 4.86 -11.49
C VAL A 186 -11.65 3.85 -11.66
N GLU A 187 -12.77 4.26 -12.25
CA GLU A 187 -13.93 3.38 -12.51
C GLU A 187 -13.54 2.11 -13.29
N SER A 188 -12.44 2.17 -14.05
CA SER A 188 -11.94 1.03 -14.84
C SER A 188 -11.15 -0.02 -14.06
N LEU A 189 -10.85 0.21 -12.77
CA LEU A 189 -10.13 -0.76 -11.93
C LEU A 189 -11.11 -1.50 -11.00
N PRO A 190 -11.14 -2.85 -11.02
CA PRO A 190 -11.95 -3.60 -10.08
C PRO A 190 -11.44 -3.40 -8.65
N HIS A 191 -12.38 -3.30 -7.71
CA HIS A 191 -12.11 -3.07 -6.29
C HIS A 191 -11.47 -4.29 -5.62
N ALA A 192 -11.85 -5.51 -6.02
CA ALA A 192 -11.18 -6.74 -5.63
C ALA A 192 -10.87 -7.68 -6.82
N SER A 193 -9.90 -8.57 -6.63
CA SER A 193 -9.69 -9.72 -7.52
C SER A 193 -10.82 -10.74 -7.33
N PRO A 194 -11.33 -11.40 -8.39
CA PRO A 194 -12.29 -12.50 -8.22
C PRO A 194 -11.76 -13.68 -7.39
N ALA A 195 -10.43 -13.81 -7.27
CA ALA A 195 -9.76 -14.85 -6.50
C ALA A 195 -9.23 -14.35 -5.14
N VAL A 196 -9.71 -13.19 -4.64
CA VAL A 196 -9.14 -12.55 -3.45
C VAL A 196 -9.18 -13.45 -2.20
N GLU A 197 -10.29 -14.15 -1.95
CA GLU A 197 -10.43 -15.03 -0.77
C GLU A 197 -9.43 -16.19 -0.80
N GLU A 198 -9.24 -16.83 -1.96
CA GLU A 198 -8.28 -17.91 -2.15
C GLU A 198 -6.84 -17.42 -1.99
N LEU A 199 -6.51 -16.27 -2.59
CA LEU A 199 -5.18 -15.66 -2.50
C LEU A 199 -4.85 -15.21 -1.07
N GLN A 200 -5.80 -14.63 -0.34
CA GLN A 200 -5.61 -14.24 1.07
C GLN A 200 -5.37 -15.47 1.94
N LYS A 201 -6.13 -16.55 1.72
CA LYS A 201 -5.93 -17.81 2.44
C LYS A 201 -4.54 -18.39 2.17
N GLU A 202 -4.14 -18.48 0.90
CA GLU A 202 -2.82 -19.00 0.51
C GLU A 202 -1.68 -18.13 1.07
N PHE A 203 -1.86 -16.80 1.07
CA PHE A 203 -0.93 -15.86 1.67
C PHE A 203 -0.73 -16.10 3.16
N VAL A 204 -1.82 -16.38 3.88
CA VAL A 204 -1.78 -16.72 5.31
C VAL A 204 -1.09 -18.07 5.53
N GLU A 205 -1.41 -19.10 4.74
CA GLU A 205 -0.77 -20.42 4.80
C GLU A 205 0.75 -20.37 4.57
N MET A 206 1.22 -19.43 3.73
CA MET A 206 2.65 -19.18 3.50
C MET A 206 3.34 -18.32 4.59
N ASN A 207 2.64 -17.95 5.66
CA ASN A 207 3.11 -17.01 6.69
C ASN A 207 3.42 -15.60 6.13
N GLY A 208 2.82 -15.21 5.02
CA GLY A 208 3.01 -13.88 4.42
C GLY A 208 2.59 -12.75 5.38
N HIS A 209 1.54 -12.96 6.17
CA HIS A 209 1.07 -12.03 7.19
C HIS A 209 2.14 -11.76 8.28
N LEU A 210 2.88 -12.79 8.70
CA LEU A 210 3.97 -12.65 9.68
C LEU A 210 5.22 -11.98 9.08
N LEU A 211 5.49 -12.21 7.79
CA LEU A 211 6.52 -11.49 7.05
C LEU A 211 6.22 -9.99 7.02
N LEU A 212 4.98 -9.61 6.69
CA LEU A 212 4.56 -8.21 6.70
C LEU A 212 4.62 -7.60 8.10
N PHE A 213 4.13 -8.32 9.11
CA PHE A 213 4.13 -7.85 10.50
C PHE A 213 5.55 -7.61 11.02
N SER A 214 6.47 -8.55 10.81
CA SER A 214 7.88 -8.39 11.19
C SER A 214 8.59 -7.28 10.41
N ALA A 215 8.22 -7.03 9.14
CA ALA A 215 8.71 -5.88 8.39
C ALA A 215 8.20 -4.56 8.98
N TRP A 216 6.91 -4.47 9.28
CA TRP A 216 6.25 -3.28 9.82
C TRP A 216 6.85 -2.85 11.17
N LEU A 217 7.16 -3.82 12.04
CA LEU A 217 7.79 -3.57 13.35
C LEU A 217 9.21 -2.96 13.27
N GLN A 218 9.85 -2.97 12.10
CA GLN A 218 11.17 -2.34 11.94
C GLN A 218 11.12 -0.83 11.76
N HIS A 219 9.95 -0.25 11.45
CA HIS A 219 9.80 1.19 11.31
C HIS A 219 9.46 1.84 12.67
N PRO A 220 10.19 2.88 13.10
CA PRO A 220 10.09 3.40 14.47
C PRO A 220 8.77 4.10 14.82
N GLU A 221 7.88 4.36 13.85
CA GLU A 221 6.55 4.95 14.08
C GLU A 221 5.55 4.38 13.07
N PRO A 222 4.32 3.99 13.45
CA PRO A 222 3.29 3.71 12.46
C PRO A 222 3.08 5.02 11.68
N PRO A 223 3.28 5.05 10.35
CA PRO A 223 3.01 6.28 9.62
C PRO A 223 1.55 6.63 9.91
N ALA A 224 1.22 7.91 9.95
CA ALA A 224 -0.14 8.40 9.77
C ALA A 224 -0.64 8.00 8.36
N THR A 225 -0.68 6.70 8.05
CA THR A 225 -1.04 6.12 6.76
C THR A 225 -2.47 6.48 6.44
N GLN A 226 -3.34 6.51 7.45
CA GLN A 226 -4.70 7.00 7.32
C GLN A 226 -4.75 8.47 6.85
N ALA A 227 -3.74 9.27 7.18
CA ALA A 227 -3.65 10.65 6.75
C ALA A 227 -3.12 10.75 5.30
N MET A 228 -2.17 9.89 4.91
CA MET A 228 -1.55 9.97 3.58
C MET A 228 -2.33 9.21 2.49
N PRO A 229 -2.53 9.82 1.31
CA PRO A 229 -3.03 9.11 0.13
C PRO A 229 -2.18 7.88 -0.15
N PHE A 230 -2.81 6.79 -0.58
CA PHE A 230 -2.17 5.51 -0.82
C PHE A 230 -1.01 5.62 -1.81
N GLU A 231 -1.19 6.41 -2.87
CA GLU A 231 -0.18 6.68 -3.89
C GLU A 231 1.08 7.36 -3.34
N ASP A 232 0.98 8.07 -2.22
CA ASP A 232 2.11 8.77 -1.58
C ASP A 232 2.77 7.92 -0.47
N ARG A 233 2.24 6.74 -0.15
CA ARG A 233 2.78 5.87 0.89
C ARG A 233 4.13 5.29 0.47
N SER A 234 5.10 5.29 1.39
CA SER A 234 6.36 4.57 1.25
C SER A 234 6.16 3.06 1.43
N PHE A 235 7.23 2.26 1.35
CA PHE A 235 7.18 0.81 1.58
C PHE A 235 6.40 0.43 2.85
N PHE A 236 6.76 1.01 3.99
CA PHE A 236 6.09 0.71 5.26
C PHE A 236 4.62 1.14 5.28
N GLY A 237 4.28 2.23 4.58
CA GLY A 237 2.88 2.63 4.45
C GLY A 237 2.05 1.68 3.59
N VAL A 238 2.64 1.06 2.56
CA VAL A 238 1.97 0.01 1.78
C VAL A 238 1.83 -1.27 2.60
N VAL A 239 2.87 -1.65 3.35
CA VAL A 239 2.83 -2.81 4.28
C VAL A 239 1.75 -2.61 5.35
N ASP A 240 1.66 -1.41 5.93
CA ASP A 240 0.59 -1.07 6.87
C ASP A 240 -0.79 -1.23 6.22
N SER A 241 -0.96 -0.77 4.97
CA SER A 241 -2.21 -0.94 4.20
C SER A 241 -2.61 -2.41 4.04
N LEU A 242 -1.63 -3.29 3.77
CA LEU A 242 -1.84 -4.73 3.71
C LEU A 242 -2.28 -5.30 5.06
N LEU A 243 -1.68 -4.83 6.16
CA LEU A 243 -2.04 -5.26 7.52
C LEU A 243 -3.42 -4.77 7.97
N GLN A 244 -4.04 -3.81 7.26
CA GLN A 244 -5.43 -3.41 7.52
C GLN A 244 -6.47 -4.36 6.89
N ILE A 245 -6.05 -5.30 6.03
CA ILE A 245 -6.94 -6.33 5.46
C ILE A 245 -7.32 -7.30 6.58
N SER A 246 -8.64 -7.53 6.79
CA SER A 246 -9.11 -8.32 7.94
C SER A 246 -8.47 -9.70 7.99
N ALA A 247 -8.50 -10.46 6.90
CA ALA A 247 -7.92 -11.81 6.86
C ALA A 247 -6.42 -11.86 7.21
N ILE A 248 -5.68 -10.80 6.88
CA ILE A 248 -4.24 -10.70 7.19
C ILE A 248 -4.05 -10.33 8.67
N ARG A 249 -4.80 -9.35 9.17
CA ARG A 249 -4.79 -8.94 10.58
C ARG A 249 -5.18 -10.10 11.49
N ASP A 250 -6.26 -10.80 11.16
CA ASP A 250 -6.77 -11.92 11.93
C ASP A 250 -5.72 -13.06 12.02
N GLY A 251 -4.92 -13.24 10.97
CA GLY A 251 -3.78 -14.17 10.99
C GLY A 251 -2.67 -13.74 11.95
N VAL A 252 -2.37 -12.43 12.02
CA VAL A 252 -1.41 -11.88 12.99
C VAL A 252 -1.93 -12.02 14.42
N ASP A 253 -3.20 -11.70 14.64
CA ASP A 253 -3.84 -11.81 15.96
C ASP A 253 -3.83 -13.27 16.44
N ALA A 254 -4.18 -14.22 15.58
CA ALA A 254 -4.11 -15.65 15.89
C ALA A 254 -2.69 -16.11 16.28
N PHE A 255 -1.66 -15.57 15.62
CA PHE A 255 -0.27 -15.84 15.98
C PHE A 255 0.10 -15.27 17.35
N MET A 256 -0.33 -14.04 17.66
CA MET A 256 -0.04 -13.39 18.94
C MET A 256 -0.78 -14.04 20.11
N ASP A 257 -2.03 -14.46 19.92
CA ASP A 257 -2.83 -15.15 20.91
C ASP A 257 -2.27 -16.54 21.25
N ALA A 258 -1.85 -17.29 20.23
CA ALA A 258 -1.23 -18.61 20.41
C ALA A 258 0.08 -18.56 21.23
N ARG A 259 0.71 -17.38 21.33
CA ARG A 259 1.93 -17.16 22.11
C ARG A 259 1.67 -16.67 23.54
N SER A 260 0.50 -16.09 23.76
CA SER A 260 0.06 -15.62 25.08
C SER A 260 -0.62 -16.72 25.89
N SER A 261 -0.92 -17.85 25.24
CA SER A 261 -1.53 -19.08 25.77
C SER A 261 -0.50 -20.06 26.31
#